data_AF-A0A7S1SZU2-F1
#
_entry.id   AF-A0A7S1SZU2-F1
#
_cell.length_a   1.000
_cell.length_b   1.000
_cell.length_c   1.000
_cell.angle_alpha   90.00
_cell.angle_beta   90.00
_cell.angle_gamma   90.00
#
_symmetry.space_group_name_H-M   'P 1'
#
loop_
_entity.id
_entity.type
_entity.pdbx_description
1 polymer ?
#
loop_
_entity_poly.entity_id
_entity_poly.type
_entity_poly.pdbx_seq_one_letter_code
_entity_poly.pdbx_strand_id
1 'polypeptide(L)'
;GTLGFLTPFDVKDFKETLACVLAASSDSPVFCTLRTRKTCKVYGRHGTLNGVHHVLNECLIDRGANPSMVNLECFIDGDHVTTIKADGLIIATPSGSTAYSLSVGGPMVAPSVPCALLTPIAPHSLSFRPLVVPE
;
A
#
# COMPACT_ATOMS: atom_id res chain seq x y z
N GLY A 1 15.53 13.82 12.19
CA GLY A 1 15.13 12.56 11.54
C GLY A 1 15.59 12.58 10.09
N THR A 2 15.45 11.47 9.37
CA THR A 2 15.62 11.46 7.91
C THR A 2 14.34 11.96 7.24
N LEU A 3 14.47 12.59 6.07
CA LEU A 3 13.34 12.99 5.25
C LEU A 3 12.61 11.73 4.75
N GLY A 4 11.34 11.56 5.09
CA GLY A 4 10.49 10.46 4.62
C GLY A 4 9.55 10.88 3.49
N PHE A 5 8.96 9.90 2.79
CA PHE A 5 8.03 10.14 1.67
C PHE A 5 6.71 10.84 2.05
N LEU A 6 6.40 10.90 3.36
CA LEU A 6 5.17 11.51 3.89
C LEU A 6 5.42 12.80 4.68
N THR A 7 6.68 13.19 4.92
CA THR A 7 7.06 14.36 5.72
C THR A 7 7.72 15.40 4.80
N PRO A 8 6.94 16.29 4.17
CA PRO A 8 7.49 17.24 3.20
C PRO A 8 8.18 18.45 3.84
N PHE A 9 8.07 18.64 5.16
CA PHE A 9 8.58 19.80 5.88
C PHE A 9 9.69 19.41 6.85
N ASP A 10 10.70 20.28 7.00
CA ASP A 10 11.68 20.17 8.07
C ASP A 10 11.08 20.68 9.38
N VAL A 11 11.37 20.00 10.48
CA VAL A 11 10.92 20.39 11.82
C VAL A 11 11.46 21.75 12.24
N LYS A 12 12.60 22.19 11.69
CA LYS A 12 13.19 23.50 12.01
C LYS A 12 12.28 24.66 11.62
N ASP A 13 11.49 24.49 10.55
CA ASP A 13 10.63 25.53 9.99
C ASP A 13 9.16 25.37 10.43
N PHE A 14 8.93 24.68 11.56
CA PHE A 14 7.57 24.32 11.97
C PHE A 14 6.69 25.53 12.28
N LYS A 15 7.28 26.62 12.82
CA LYS A 15 6.50 27.82 13.21
C LYS A 15 5.99 28.53 11.97
N GLU A 16 6.87 28.74 11.01
CA GLU A 16 6.60 29.39 9.74
C GLU A 16 5.62 28.55 8.91
N THR A 17 5.87 27.25 8.82
CA THR A 17 4.99 26.31 8.09
C THR A 17 3.60 26.26 8.70
N LEU A 18 3.49 26.15 10.03
CA LEU A 18 2.20 26.12 10.71
C LEU A 18 1.44 27.44 10.57
N ALA A 19 2.13 28.58 10.69
CA ALA A 19 1.51 29.89 10.49
C ALA A 19 0.97 30.04 9.05
N CYS A 20 1.73 29.59 8.05
CA CYS A 20 1.30 29.55 6.65
C CYS A 20 0.06 28.68 6.46
N VAL A 21 0.04 27.47 7.05
CA VAL A 21 -1.11 26.56 6.97
C VAL A 21 -2.36 27.12 7.62
N LEU A 22 -2.23 27.78 8.78
CA LEU A 22 -3.36 28.36 9.51
C LEU A 22 -3.89 29.65 8.87
N ALA A 23 -3.02 30.43 8.22
CA ALA A 23 -3.38 31.67 7.52
C ALA A 23 -3.78 31.44 6.05
N ALA A 24 -3.96 30.18 5.64
CA ALA A 24 -4.28 29.81 4.27
C ALA A 24 -5.55 30.55 3.78
N SER A 25 -5.41 31.19 2.63
CA SER A 25 -6.46 32.01 2.01
C SER A 25 -6.34 31.95 0.49
N SER A 26 -7.24 32.63 -0.23
CA SER A 26 -7.16 32.71 -1.68
C SER A 26 -5.87 33.38 -2.18
N ASP A 27 -5.31 34.34 -1.43
CA ASP A 27 -4.07 35.03 -1.77
C ASP A 27 -2.81 34.25 -1.34
N SER A 28 -2.96 33.29 -0.43
CA SER A 28 -1.88 32.41 0.04
C SER A 28 -2.39 30.97 0.17
N PRO A 29 -2.50 30.23 -0.95
CA PRO A 29 -3.06 28.90 -0.96
C PRO A 29 -2.06 27.86 -0.43
N VAL A 30 -2.60 26.83 0.21
CA VAL A 30 -1.85 25.63 0.62
C VAL A 30 -2.28 24.47 -0.26
N PHE A 31 -1.31 23.72 -0.78
CA PHE A 31 -1.58 22.57 -1.64
C PHE A 31 -1.64 21.28 -0.85
N CYS A 32 -2.68 20.49 -1.11
CA CYS A 32 -2.85 19.16 -0.51
C CYS A 32 -2.67 18.09 -1.58
N THR A 33 -1.76 17.15 -1.34
CA THR A 33 -1.67 15.92 -2.15
C THR A 33 -2.64 14.88 -1.60
N LEU A 34 -3.68 14.57 -2.36
CA LEU A 34 -4.57 13.46 -2.06
C LEU A 34 -3.83 12.13 -2.30
N ARG A 35 -3.89 11.23 -1.32
CA ARG A 35 -3.27 9.90 -1.38
C ARG A 35 -4.36 8.85 -1.23
N THR A 36 -4.39 7.88 -2.15
CA THR A 36 -5.39 6.82 -2.13
C THR A 36 -5.21 5.91 -0.91
N ARG A 37 -6.34 5.48 -0.34
CA ARG A 37 -6.40 4.41 0.66
C ARG A 37 -7.21 3.25 0.10
N LYS A 38 -6.85 2.02 0.46
CA LYS A 38 -7.66 0.84 0.13
C LYS A 38 -8.57 0.49 1.28
N THR A 39 -9.74 -0.04 0.95
CA THR A 39 -10.64 -0.66 1.93
C THR A 39 -10.48 -2.17 1.81
N CYS A 40 -9.96 -2.81 2.86
CA CYS A 40 -9.83 -4.25 2.96
C CYS A 40 -11.02 -4.80 3.76
N LYS A 41 -11.76 -5.74 3.19
CA LYS A 41 -12.84 -6.47 3.86
C LYS A 41 -12.40 -7.91 4.05
N VAL A 42 -12.44 -8.40 5.28
CA VAL A 42 -12.03 -9.75 5.63
C VAL A 42 -13.26 -10.60 5.81
N TYR A 43 -13.38 -11.66 5.03
CA TYR A 43 -14.49 -12.61 5.09
C TYR A 43 -14.03 -13.94 5.69
N GLY A 44 -14.83 -14.49 6.60
CA GLY A 44 -14.65 -15.83 7.13
C GLY A 44 -15.06 -16.92 6.14
N ARG A 45 -14.83 -18.19 6.52
CA ARG A 45 -15.10 -19.36 5.67
C ARG A 45 -16.52 -19.46 5.11
N HIS A 46 -17.50 -18.88 5.79
CA HIS A 46 -18.91 -18.88 5.41
C HIS A 46 -19.38 -17.56 4.77
N GLY A 47 -18.44 -16.72 4.31
CA GLY A 47 -18.76 -15.41 3.74
C GLY A 47 -19.20 -14.37 4.77
N THR A 48 -19.06 -14.66 6.07
CA THR A 48 -19.35 -13.71 7.14
C THR A 48 -18.30 -12.60 7.14
N LEU A 49 -18.74 -11.34 7.16
CA LEU A 49 -17.82 -10.21 7.26
C LEU A 49 -17.24 -10.15 8.68
N ASN A 50 -15.94 -10.39 8.79
CA ASN A 50 -15.22 -10.40 10.08
C ASN A 50 -14.59 -9.04 10.41
N GLY A 51 -14.31 -8.21 9.40
CA GLY A 51 -13.69 -6.91 9.63
C GLY A 51 -13.59 -6.05 8.36
N VAL A 52 -13.51 -4.74 8.58
CA VAL A 52 -13.27 -3.73 7.55
C VAL A 52 -12.13 -2.83 8.01
N HIS A 53 -11.12 -2.67 7.17
CA HIS A 53 -9.93 -1.89 7.46
C HIS A 53 -9.66 -0.90 6.34
N HIS A 54 -9.19 0.30 6.70
CA HIS A 54 -8.71 1.27 5.74
C HIS A 54 -7.19 1.35 5.83
N VAL A 55 -6.50 1.09 4.73
CA VAL A 55 -5.05 1.03 4.67
C VAL A 55 -4.50 2.15 3.81
N LEU A 56 -3.51 2.87 4.34
CA LEU A 56 -2.79 3.92 3.59
C LEU A 56 -1.66 3.32 2.76
N ASN A 57 -0.85 2.44 3.35
CA ASN A 57 0.30 1.85 2.67
C ASN A 57 -0.08 0.52 2.03
N GLU A 58 -0.25 -0.53 2.81
CA GLU A 58 -0.55 -1.87 2.29
C GLU A 58 -1.43 -2.72 3.19
N CYS A 59 -2.01 -3.74 2.59
CA CYS A 59 -2.53 -4.92 3.27
C CYS A 59 -1.58 -6.09 3.03
N LEU A 60 -1.09 -6.71 4.11
CA LEU A 60 -0.23 -7.88 4.06
C LEU A 60 -1.04 -9.13 4.42
N ILE A 61 -0.88 -10.18 3.62
CA ILE A 61 -1.32 -11.53 3.92
C ILE A 61 -0.07 -12.39 4.01
N ASP A 62 0.25 -12.95 5.18
CA ASP A 62 1.42 -13.79 5.38
C ASP A 62 1.08 -15.13 6.06
N ARG A 63 2.05 -16.04 6.09
CA ARG A 63 1.93 -17.37 6.73
C ARG A 63 1.84 -17.35 8.26
N GLY A 64 1.97 -16.19 8.89
CA GLY A 64 2.05 -16.02 10.34
C GLY A 64 3.17 -16.85 10.94
N ALA A 65 2.89 -17.52 12.05
CA ALA A 65 3.83 -18.43 12.71
C ALA A 65 3.99 -19.77 11.99
N ASN A 66 3.22 -20.04 10.92
CA ASN A 66 3.31 -21.32 10.22
C ASN A 66 4.64 -21.41 9.47
N PRO A 67 5.41 -22.51 9.61
CA PRO A 67 6.64 -22.70 8.85
C PRO A 67 6.41 -22.98 7.36
N SER A 68 5.19 -23.32 6.96
CA SER A 68 4.82 -23.60 5.57
C SER A 68 4.40 -22.34 4.85
N MET A 69 4.68 -22.28 3.54
CA MET A 69 4.22 -21.21 2.65
C MET A 69 2.69 -21.13 2.60
N VAL A 70 2.17 -19.93 2.38
CA VAL A 70 0.76 -19.74 2.03
C VAL A 70 0.51 -20.15 0.58
N ASN A 71 -0.70 -20.64 0.33
CA ASN A 71 -1.22 -20.86 -1.02
C ASN A 71 -2.42 -19.94 -1.22
N LEU A 72 -2.23 -18.86 -1.96
CA LEU A 72 -3.23 -17.80 -2.14
C LEU A 72 -3.73 -17.77 -3.57
N GLU A 73 -5.04 -17.89 -3.77
CA GLU A 73 -5.66 -17.64 -5.06
C GLU A 73 -5.95 -16.15 -5.19
N CYS A 74 -5.44 -15.53 -6.25
CA CYS A 74 -5.59 -14.11 -6.50
C CYS A 74 -6.59 -13.90 -7.62
N PHE A 75 -7.60 -13.08 -7.33
CA PHE A 75 -8.63 -12.67 -8.26
C PHE A 75 -8.61 -11.16 -8.42
N ILE A 76 -8.78 -10.67 -9.64
CA ILE A 76 -8.96 -9.25 -9.96
C ILE A 76 -10.26 -9.16 -10.76
N ASP A 77 -11.18 -8.29 -10.33
CA ASP A 77 -12.49 -8.11 -10.94
C ASP A 77 -13.31 -9.40 -11.13
N GLY A 78 -13.04 -10.41 -10.31
CA GLY A 78 -13.70 -11.72 -10.35
C GLY A 78 -12.96 -12.77 -11.19
N ASP A 79 -11.96 -12.38 -11.98
CA ASP A 79 -11.17 -13.29 -12.81
C ASP A 79 -9.97 -13.85 -12.04
N HIS A 80 -9.72 -15.16 -12.19
CA HIS A 80 -8.54 -15.81 -11.62
C HIS A 80 -7.29 -15.38 -12.37
N VAL A 81 -6.36 -14.74 -11.66
CA VAL A 81 -5.13 -14.21 -12.25
C VAL A 81 -4.00 -15.21 -12.04
N THR A 82 -3.83 -15.69 -10.80
CA THR A 82 -2.76 -16.62 -10.46
C THR A 82 -2.98 -17.25 -9.08
N THR A 83 -2.22 -18.31 -8.81
CA THR A 83 -2.12 -18.93 -7.50
C THR A 83 -0.69 -18.76 -6.97
N ILE A 84 -0.57 -18.13 -5.80
CA ILE A 84 0.69 -17.65 -5.24
C ILE A 84 1.12 -18.62 -4.13
N LYS A 85 2.32 -19.17 -4.27
CA LYS A 85 3.02 -19.95 -3.24
C LYS A 85 4.22 -19.15 -2.76
N ALA A 86 4.10 -18.58 -1.57
CA ALA A 86 5.02 -17.58 -1.06
C ALA A 86 4.98 -17.54 0.49
N ASP A 87 5.87 -16.77 1.11
CA ASP A 87 5.74 -16.42 2.52
C ASP A 87 4.53 -15.49 2.77
N GLY A 88 4.18 -14.70 1.76
CA GLY A 88 3.02 -13.81 1.80
C GLY A 88 2.82 -13.03 0.50
N LEU A 89 1.79 -12.18 0.51
CA LEU A 89 1.45 -11.24 -0.55
C LEU A 89 1.13 -9.88 0.07
N ILE A 90 1.73 -8.84 -0.51
CA ILE A 90 1.45 -7.44 -0.20
C ILE A 90 0.55 -6.86 -1.27
N ILE A 91 -0.53 -6.21 -0.86
CA ILE A 91 -1.41 -5.40 -1.72
C ILE A 91 -1.26 -3.95 -1.28
N ALA A 92 -0.46 -3.18 -2.02
CA ALA A 92 -0.07 -1.82 -1.66
C ALA A 92 -0.79 -0.75 -2.51
N THR A 93 -0.95 0.43 -1.92
CA THR A 93 -1.26 1.68 -2.63
C THR A 93 0.00 2.24 -3.28
N PRO A 94 -0.12 3.24 -4.15
CA PRO A 94 1.03 4.01 -4.64
C PRO A 94 1.85 4.64 -3.50
N SER A 95 1.21 5.05 -2.40
CA SER A 95 1.95 5.56 -1.23
C SER A 95 2.69 4.46 -0.47
N GLY A 96 2.12 3.25 -0.41
CA GLY A 96 2.77 2.06 0.16
C GLY A 96 3.87 1.46 -0.72
N SER A 97 4.01 1.90 -1.97
CA SER A 97 5.06 1.40 -2.87
C SER A 97 6.47 1.69 -2.36
N THR A 98 6.62 2.66 -1.45
CA THR A 98 7.91 3.03 -0.83
C THR A 98 8.07 2.48 0.58
N ALA A 99 7.11 1.69 1.06
CA ALA A 99 7.12 1.06 2.37
C ALA A 99 7.56 -0.40 2.23
N TYR A 100 6.83 -1.36 2.80
CA TYR A 100 7.27 -2.76 2.83
C TYR A 100 7.32 -3.39 1.43
N SER A 101 6.42 -2.96 0.53
CA SER A 101 6.42 -3.39 -0.88
C SER A 101 7.80 -3.16 -1.54
N LEU A 102 8.45 -2.02 -1.26
CA LEU A 102 9.79 -1.73 -1.79
C LEU A 102 10.85 -2.70 -1.25
N SER A 103 10.76 -3.05 0.04
CA SER A 103 11.74 -3.92 0.70
C SER A 103 11.76 -5.34 0.13
N VAL A 104 10.65 -5.80 -0.43
CA VAL A 104 10.53 -7.14 -1.05
C VAL A 104 10.58 -7.09 -2.59
N GLY A 105 11.07 -5.98 -3.15
CA GLY A 105 11.35 -5.85 -4.59
C GLY A 105 10.21 -5.30 -5.45
N GLY A 106 9.17 -4.73 -4.83
CA GLY A 106 8.11 -3.99 -5.53
C GLY A 106 8.62 -2.68 -6.14
N PRO A 107 8.00 -2.19 -7.24
CA PRO A 107 8.40 -0.95 -7.89
C PRO A 107 7.97 0.28 -7.07
N MET A 108 8.72 1.38 -7.20
CA MET A 108 8.27 2.69 -6.72
C MET A 108 7.27 3.28 -7.71
N VAL A 109 6.15 3.80 -7.19
CA VAL A 109 5.08 4.41 -7.97
C VAL A 109 4.77 5.80 -7.39
N ALA A 110 4.53 6.77 -8.27
CA ALA A 110 4.16 8.11 -7.83
C ALA A 110 2.78 8.10 -7.12
N PRO A 111 2.58 8.84 -6.01
CA PRO A 111 1.33 8.81 -5.25
C PRO A 111 0.06 9.18 -6.03
N SER A 112 0.21 9.87 -7.17
CA SER A 112 -0.88 10.31 -8.05
C SER A 112 -1.35 9.27 -9.07
N VAL A 113 -0.63 8.15 -9.22
CA VAL A 113 -0.98 7.10 -10.19
C VAL A 113 -2.10 6.23 -9.61
N PRO A 114 -3.28 6.13 -10.25
CA PRO A 114 -4.38 5.30 -9.75
C PRO A 114 -4.11 3.82 -10.03
N CYS A 115 -3.45 3.14 -9.11
CA CYS A 115 -3.17 1.71 -9.23
C CYS A 115 -3.12 0.99 -7.87
N ALA A 116 -3.16 -0.34 -7.92
CA ALA A 116 -2.73 -1.20 -6.82
C ALA A 116 -1.46 -1.95 -7.20
N LEU A 117 -0.63 -2.25 -6.22
CA LEU A 117 0.56 -3.08 -6.39
C LEU A 117 0.36 -4.42 -5.69
N LEU A 118 0.66 -5.51 -6.36
CA LEU A 118 0.69 -6.86 -5.80
C LEU A 118 2.13 -7.34 -5.77
N THR A 119 2.71 -7.46 -4.58
CA THR A 119 4.12 -7.80 -4.40
C THR A 119 4.25 -9.06 -3.53
N PRO A 120 4.71 -10.20 -4.08
CA PRO A 120 4.92 -11.42 -3.29
C PRO A 120 6.12 -11.29 -2.34
N ILE A 121 6.06 -11.99 -1.22
CA ILE A 121 7.19 -12.14 -0.29
C ILE A 121 7.81 -13.52 -0.49
N ALA A 122 9.07 -13.56 -0.93
CA ALA A 122 9.82 -14.80 -1.18
C ALA A 122 9.00 -15.86 -1.97
N PRO A 123 8.53 -15.54 -3.19
CA PRO A 123 7.74 -16.47 -3.99
C PRO A 123 8.57 -17.69 -4.40
N HIS A 124 7.96 -18.87 -4.32
CA HIS A 124 8.58 -20.14 -4.76
C HIS A 124 8.42 -20.40 -6.27
N SER A 125 7.97 -19.39 -7.03
CA SER A 125 7.90 -19.41 -8.49
C SER A 125 8.83 -18.35 -9.06
N LEU A 126 9.73 -18.77 -9.96
CA LEU A 126 10.69 -17.88 -10.64
C LEU A 126 10.02 -16.83 -11.55
N SER A 127 8.77 -17.07 -11.95
CA SER A 127 8.03 -16.19 -12.85
C SER A 127 7.16 -15.15 -12.13
N PHE A 128 6.96 -15.27 -10.81
CA PHE A 128 6.04 -14.38 -10.10
C PHE A 128 6.75 -13.07 -9.70
N ARG A 129 6.58 -12.06 -10.55
CA ARG A 129 7.08 -10.70 -10.37
C ARG A 129 6.00 -9.80 -9.75
N PRO A 130 6.39 -8.67 -9.12
CA PRO A 130 5.42 -7.67 -8.70
C PRO A 130 4.53 -7.24 -9.87
N LEU A 131 3.23 -7.13 -9.62
CA LEU A 131 2.23 -6.69 -10.59
C LEU A 131 1.70 -5.32 -10.20
N VAL A 132 1.51 -4.46 -11.20
CA VAL A 132 0.82 -3.18 -11.04
C VAL A 132 -0.48 -3.28 -11.82
N VAL A 133 -1.59 -3.05 -11.14
CA VAL A 133 -2.93 -3.21 -11.69
C VAL A 133 -3.69 -1.88 -11.59
N PRO A 134 -4.45 -1.48 -12.62
CA PRO A 134 -5.22 -0.25 -12.57
C PRO A 134 -6.29 -0.31 -11.47
N GLU A 135 -6.65 0.85 -10.93
CA GLU A 135 -7.84 1.02 -10.08
C GLU A 135 -9.13 1.19 -10.88
#